data_AF-A0A3M1P301-F1
#
_entry.id   AF-A0A3M1P301-F1
#
_cell.length_a   1.000
_cell.length_b   1.000
_cell.length_c   1.000
_cell.angle_alpha   90.00
_cell.angle_beta   90.00
_cell.angle_gamma   90.00
#
_symmetry.space_group_name_H-M   'P 1'
#
loop_
_entity.id
_entity.type
_entity.pdbx_description
1 polymer ?
#
loop_
_entity_poly.entity_id
_entity_poly.type
_entity_poly.pdbx_seq_one_letter_code
_entity_poly.pdbx_strand_id
1 'polypeptide(L)'
;MRKFFRYAIFENRWLWAHMLLGLTAAKILSTSVSDRWVVIAILAGALVWEAGEWLFTDIKEIYGSVEIFLMDSTGDILGAMLMVTIFLL
;
A
#
# COMPACT_ATOMS: atom_id res chain seq x y z
N MET A 1 18.90 -5.02 0.73
CA MET A 1 17.94 -6.04 1.21
C MET A 1 17.59 -5.90 2.69
N ARG A 2 18.53 -6.01 3.65
CA ARG A 2 18.19 -5.87 5.09
C ARG A 2 17.47 -4.56 5.45
N LYS A 3 17.93 -3.43 4.89
CA LYS A 3 17.32 -2.12 5.10
C LYS A 3 15.90 -2.02 4.54
N PHE A 4 15.67 -2.61 3.36
CA PHE A 4 14.34 -2.67 2.74
C PHE A 4 13.35 -3.42 3.62
N PHE A 5 13.64 -4.67 4.01
CA PHE A 5 12.71 -5.42 4.86
C PHE A 5 12.44 -4.75 6.20
N ARG A 6 13.45 -4.08 6.76
CA ARG A 6 13.30 -3.29 7.98
C ARG A 6 12.23 -2.22 7.82
N TYR A 7 12.34 -1.36 6.81
CA TYR A 7 11.41 -0.23 6.67
C TYR A 7 10.13 -0.56 5.92
N ALA A 8 10.14 -1.48 4.96
CA ALA A 8 8.96 -1.88 4.20
C ALA A 8 8.02 -2.82 4.97
N ILE A 9 8.53 -3.55 5.98
CA ILE A 9 7.75 -4.56 6.69
C ILE A 9 7.79 -4.38 8.20
N PHE A 10 8.99 -4.41 8.80
CA PHE A 10 9.10 -4.50 10.26
C PHE A 10 8.84 -3.19 11.00
N GLU A 11 9.22 -2.06 10.41
CA GLU A 11 9.03 -0.72 10.96
C GLU A 11 7.95 0.07 10.23
N ASN A 12 7.34 -0.49 9.19
CA ASN A 12 6.21 0.13 8.51
C ASN A 12 5.00 0.13 9.46
N ARG A 13 4.55 1.33 9.83
CA ARG A 13 3.47 1.53 10.80
C ARG A 13 2.09 1.32 10.18
N TRP A 14 1.95 1.57 8.88
CA TRP A 14 0.68 1.57 8.17
C TRP A 14 0.42 0.29 7.39
N LEU A 15 1.43 -0.58 7.21
CA LEU A 15 1.35 -1.81 6.45
C LEU A 15 0.08 -2.63 6.75
N TRP A 16 -0.20 -2.87 8.03
CA TRP A 16 -1.37 -3.65 8.44
C TRP A 16 -2.69 -2.97 8.07
N ALA A 17 -2.74 -1.64 8.15
CA ALA A 17 -3.90 -0.86 7.71
C ALA A 17 -4.07 -0.95 6.18
N HIS A 18 -2.99 -0.82 5.41
CA HIS A 18 -3.04 -0.96 3.94
C HIS A 18 -3.44 -2.37 3.50
N MET A 19 -2.93 -3.41 4.18
CA MET A 19 -3.37 -4.79 3.96
C MET A 19 -4.88 -4.96 4.21
N LEU A 20 -5.38 -4.44 5.34
CA LEU A 20 -6.80 -4.52 5.68
C LEU A 20 -7.68 -3.72 4.72
N LEU A 21 -7.25 -2.52 4.34
CA LEU A 21 -7.95 -1.65 3.38
C LEU A 21 -7.97 -2.29 2.00
N GLY A 22 -6.85 -2.87 1.54
CA GLY A 22 -6.78 -3.62 0.29
C GLY A 22 -7.78 -4.78 0.25
N LEU A 23 -7.82 -5.61 1.31
CA LEU A 23 -8.80 -6.70 1.41
C LEU A 23 -10.25 -6.19 1.42
N THR A 24 -10.52 -5.15 2.20
CA THR A 24 -11.87 -4.60 2.37
C THR A 24 -12.36 -3.98 1.06
N ALA A 25 -11.51 -3.19 0.41
CA ALA A 25 -11.80 -2.61 -0.90
C ALA A 25 -12.02 -3.70 -1.96
N ALA A 26 -11.21 -4.76 -1.96
CA ALA A 26 -11.38 -5.88 -2.90
C ALA A 26 -12.73 -6.57 -2.72
N LYS A 27 -13.12 -6.86 -1.48
CA LYS A 27 -14.44 -7.43 -1.16
C LYS A 27 -15.57 -6.55 -1.67
N ILE A 28 -15.52 -5.24 -1.43
CA ILE A 28 -16.57 -4.32 -1.87
C ILE A 28 -16.60 -4.20 -3.40
N LEU A 29 -15.45 -4.03 -4.05
CA LEU A 29 -15.41 -3.82 -5.50
C LEU A 29 -15.79 -5.08 -6.28
N SER A 30 -15.43 -6.26 -5.78
CA SER A 30 -15.75 -7.55 -6.42
C SER A 30 -17.26 -7.81 -6.59
N THR A 31 -18.12 -7.09 -5.86
CA THR A 31 -19.57 -7.22 -6.04
C THR A 31 -20.09 -6.53 -7.30
N SER A 32 -19.30 -5.64 -7.90
CA SER A 32 -19.77 -4.68 -8.90
C SER A 32 -18.90 -4.62 -10.16
N VAL A 33 -17.64 -5.04 -10.08
CA VAL A 33 -16.70 -5.03 -11.22
C VAL A 33 -15.91 -6.34 -11.28
N SER A 34 -15.38 -6.67 -12.45
CA SER A 34 -14.57 -7.89 -12.61
C SER A 34 -13.24 -7.80 -11.87
N ASP A 35 -12.68 -8.96 -11.49
CA ASP A 35 -11.44 -9.10 -10.72
C ASP A 35 -10.27 -8.28 -11.30
N ARG A 36 -10.15 -8.24 -12.63
CA ARG A 36 -9.14 -7.42 -13.31
C ARG A 36 -9.27 -5.94 -12.96
N TRP A 37 -10.50 -5.41 -12.93
CA TRP A 37 -10.76 -4.02 -12.56
C TRP A 37 -10.60 -3.78 -11.07
N VAL A 38 -10.89 -4.76 -10.21
CA VAL A 38 -10.61 -4.70 -8.77
C VAL A 38 -9.11 -4.49 -8.53
N VAL A 39 -8.26 -5.31 -9.14
CA VAL A 39 -6.80 -5.23 -9.03
C VAL A 39 -6.30 -3.85 -9.49
N ILE A 40 -6.76 -3.38 -10.66
CA ILE A 40 -6.36 -2.07 -11.20
C ILE A 40 -6.78 -0.94 -10.27
N ALA A 41 -8.03 -0.97 -9.77
CA ALA A 41 -8.56 0.09 -8.91
C ALA A 41 -7.80 0.19 -7.59
N ILE A 42 -7.46 -0.95 -6.98
CA ILE A 42 -6.74 -0.96 -5.70
C ILE A 42 -5.29 -0.54 -5.89
N LEU A 43 -4.62 -1.00 -6.95
CA LEU A 43 -3.26 -0.54 -7.27
C LEU A 43 -3.24 0.98 -7.51
N ALA A 44 -4.18 1.50 -8.29
CA ALA A 44 -4.28 2.93 -8.55
C ALA A 44 -4.57 3.72 -7.26
N GLY A 45 -5.47 3.22 -6.41
CA GLY A 45 -5.79 3.82 -5.12
C GLY A 45 -4.60 3.87 -4.17
N ALA A 46 -3.83 2.78 -4.08
CA ALA A 46 -2.59 2.74 -3.29
C ALA A 46 -1.56 3.75 -3.81
N LEU A 47 -1.33 3.79 -5.13
CA LEU A 47 -0.41 4.77 -5.73
C LEU A 47 -0.85 6.22 -5.49
N VAL A 48 -2.15 6.51 -5.58
CA VAL A 48 -2.70 7.83 -5.30
C VAL A 48 -2.52 8.22 -3.84
N TRP A 49 -2.67 7.26 -2.91
CA TRP A 49 -2.43 7.48 -1.49
C TRP A 49 -0.98 7.90 -1.23
N GLU A 50 -0.01 7.10 -1.71
CA GLU A 50 1.42 7.41 -1.54
C GLU A 50 1.81 8.73 -2.21
N ALA A 51 1.27 9.03 -3.38
CA ALA A 51 1.48 10.32 -4.03
C ALA A 51 0.88 11.48 -3.21
N GLY A 52 -0.27 11.24 -2.56
CA GLY A 52 -0.86 12.17 -1.61
C GLY A 52 0.06 12.44 -0.42
N GLU A 53 0.62 11.39 0.20
CA GLU A 53 1.57 11.55 1.30
C GLU A 53 2.80 12.35 0.86
N TRP A 54 3.37 12.03 -0.31
CA TRP A 54 4.50 12.76 -0.87
C TRP A 54 4.24 14.25 -1.06
N LEU A 55 3.02 14.63 -1.48
CA LEU A 55 2.67 16.01 -1.80
C LEU A 55 2.23 16.82 -0.58
N PHE A 56 1.59 16.18 0.39
CA PHE A 56 0.91 16.87 1.50
C PHE A 56 1.57 16.69 2.86
N THR A 57 2.65 15.91 2.94
CA THR A 57 3.34 15.60 4.19
C THR A 57 4.80 16.04 4.13
N ASP A 58 5.37 16.52 5.24
CA ASP A 58 6.82 16.69 5.34
C ASP A 58 7.49 15.32 5.51
N ILE A 59 7.90 14.74 4.37
CA ILE A 59 8.49 13.40 4.31
C ILE A 59 9.76 13.28 5.17
N LYS A 60 10.58 14.33 5.24
CA LYS A 60 11.82 14.26 6.01
C LYS A 60 11.56 14.34 7.51
N GLU A 61 10.53 15.08 7.91
CA GLU A 61 10.11 15.13 9.31
C GLU A 61 9.52 13.79 9.78
N ILE A 62 8.61 13.20 9.01
CA ILE A 62 7.90 11.99 9.42
C ILE A 62 8.75 10.73 9.25
N TYR A 63 9.36 10.55 8.07
CA TYR A 63 10.06 9.33 7.70
C TYR A 63 11.58 9.43 7.89
N GLY A 64 12.11 10.60 8.24
CA GLY A 64 13.55 10.86 8.38
C GLY A 64 14.31 10.98 7.07
N SER A 65 13.83 10.35 5.99
CA SER A 65 14.41 10.47 4.64
C SER A 65 13.44 10.02 3.55
N VAL A 66 13.64 10.55 2.35
CA VAL A 66 12.93 10.10 1.13
C VAL A 66 13.17 8.61 0.86
N GLU A 67 14.37 8.11 1.13
CA GLU A 67 14.71 6.70 0.90
C GLU A 67 13.87 5.77 1.81
N ILE A 68 13.66 6.14 3.07
CA ILE A 68 12.82 5.37 4.00
C ILE A 68 11.37 5.42 3.56
N PHE A 69 10.86 6.60 3.22
CA PHE A 69 9.50 6.76 2.67
C PHE A 69 9.26 5.84 1.47
N LEU A 70 10.17 5.83 0.48
CA LEU A 70 10.00 4.96 -0.69
C LEU A 70 9.95 3.47 -0.33
N MET A 71 10.70 3.03 0.69
CA MET A 71 10.63 1.64 1.15
C MET A 71 9.32 1.35 1.90
N ASP A 72 8.87 2.28 2.74
CA ASP A 72 7.60 2.24 3.47
C ASP A 72 6.42 2.14 2.50
N SER A 73 6.28 3.12 1.60
CA SER A 73 5.28 3.16 0.52
C SER A 73 5.27 1.90 -0.36
N THR A 74 6.46 1.35 -0.66
CA THR A 74 6.54 0.08 -1.41
C THR A 74 5.93 -1.06 -0.59
N GLY A 75 6.21 -1.09 0.71
CA GLY A 75 5.60 -2.02 1.65
C GLY A 75 4.08 -1.93 1.67
N ASP A 76 3.54 -0.71 1.77
CA ASP A 76 2.09 -0.47 1.81
C ASP A 76 1.37 -0.91 0.54
N ILE A 77 1.91 -0.53 -0.63
CA ILE A 77 1.37 -0.95 -1.92
C ILE A 77 1.41 -2.48 -2.05
N LEU A 78 2.55 -3.10 -1.74
CA LEU A 78 2.69 -4.56 -1.84
C LEU A 78 1.80 -5.29 -0.84
N GLY A 79 1.66 -4.76 0.38
CA GLY A 79 0.79 -5.30 1.42
C GLY A 79 -0.68 -5.27 1.01
N ALA A 80 -1.15 -4.13 0.51
CA ALA A 80 -2.50 -4.00 -0.04
C ALA A 80 -2.71 -5.02 -1.17
N MET A 81 -1.82 -5.03 -2.17
CA MET A 81 -1.93 -5.91 -3.33
C MET A 81 -1.85 -7.40 -2.99
N LEU A 82 -1.02 -7.78 -2.02
CA LEU A 82 -0.94 -9.17 -1.55
C LEU A 82 -2.31 -9.65 -1.06
N MET A 83 -3.02 -8.83 -0.26
CA MET A 83 -4.33 -9.20 0.25
C MET A 83 -5.40 -9.26 -0.84
N VAL A 84 -5.32 -8.38 -1.85
CA VAL A 84 -6.18 -8.47 -3.03
C VAL A 84 -5.95 -9.79 -3.77
N THR A 85 -4.69 -10.16 -4.00
CA THR A 85 -4.35 -11.42 -4.67
C THR A 85 -4.82 -12.62 -3.88
N ILE A 86 -4.62 -12.65 -2.55
CA ILE A 86 -5.11 -13.74 -1.69
C ILE A 86 -6.63 -13.87 -1.74
N PHE A 87 -7.36 -12.76 -1.86
CA PHE A 87 -8.83 -12.78 -1.89
C PHE A 87 -9.42 -13.25 -3.23
N LEU A 88 -8.76 -12.92 -4.35
CA LEU A 88 -9.26 -13.22 -5.70
C LEU A 88 -8.76 -14.57 -6.25
N LEU A 89 -7.79 -15.21 -5.59
CA LEU A 89 -7.36 -16.58 -5.86
C LEU A 89 -8.27 -17.60 -5.18
#